data_AF-A0AA43UIZ8-F1
#
_entry.id   AF-A0AA43UIZ8-F1
#
_cell.length_a   1.000
_cell.length_b   1.000
_cell.length_c   1.000
_cell.angle_alpha   90.00
_cell.angle_beta   90.00
_cell.angle_gamma   90.00
#
_symmetry.space_group_name_H-M   'P 1'
#
loop_
_entity.id
_entity.type
_entity.pdbx_description
1 polymer ?
#
loop_
_entity_poly.entity_id
_entity_poly.type
_entity_poly.pdbx_seq_one_letter_code
_entity_poly.pdbx_strand_id
1 'polypeptide(L)'
;KGIIILTINGLKFLIIKFIYLLPGFLLFLIGLYLGWDTKEIIIPICALLFVGYFLSIIAKVHMINNNERLLSAFDIKSIIKIIKSVGVNTYIKFYLYLTSVIIGVASLSLFFISIISWLIILFINIIFFSKYYLYIDSLVILIFVLSTLFGIFILLPIYTILESRATSSIYNLR
;
A
#
# COMPACT_ATOMS: atom_id res chain seq x y z
N LYS A 1 15.62 0.38 -24.66
CA LYS A 1 14.21 0.01 -24.96
C LYS A 1 13.46 -0.56 -23.75
N GLY A 2 14.03 -1.51 -23.00
CA GLY A 2 13.36 -2.11 -21.82
C GLY A 2 12.98 -1.13 -20.69
N ILE A 3 13.89 -0.22 -20.29
CA ILE A 3 13.63 0.75 -19.20
C ILE A 3 12.44 1.66 -19.53
N ILE A 4 12.33 2.14 -20.77
CA ILE A 4 11.24 3.03 -21.20
C ILE A 4 9.89 2.31 -21.09
N ILE A 5 9.82 1.04 -21.50
CA ILE A 5 8.61 0.22 -21.40
C ILE A 5 8.23 0.01 -19.92
N LEU A 6 9.21 -0.30 -19.07
CA LEU A 6 9.01 -0.45 -17.63
C LEU A 6 8.46 0.83 -16.99
N THR A 7 9.02 2.00 -17.32
CA THR A 7 8.55 3.29 -16.81
C THR A 7 7.12 3.59 -17.26
N ILE A 8 6.80 3.36 -18.54
CA ILE A 8 5.45 3.56 -19.07
C ILE A 8 4.44 2.66 -18.34
N ASN A 9 4.76 1.38 -18.15
CA ASN A 9 3.87 0.45 -17.48
C ASN A 9 3.73 0.76 -15.98
N GLY A 10 4.80 1.20 -15.31
CA GLY A 10 4.73 1.71 -13.94
C GLY A 10 3.80 2.92 -13.82
N LEU A 11 3.88 3.85 -14.77
CA LEU A 11 3.03 5.05 -14.80
C LEU A 11 1.55 4.69 -15.06
N LYS A 12 1.28 3.73 -15.95
CA LYS A 12 -0.08 3.18 -16.13
C LYS A 12 -0.63 2.58 -14.84
N PHE A 13 0.16 1.81 -14.10
CA PHE A 13 -0.27 1.23 -12.82
C PHE A 13 -0.57 2.29 -11.76
N LEU A 14 0.22 3.35 -11.71
CA LEU A 14 -0.03 4.50 -10.83
C LEU A 14 -1.36 5.18 -11.16
N ILE A 15 -1.61 5.44 -12.45
CA ILE A 15 -2.87 6.05 -12.91
C ILE A 15 -4.07 5.18 -12.51
N ILE A 16 -3.98 3.86 -12.70
CA ILE A 16 -5.06 2.93 -12.31
C ILE A 16 -5.30 2.99 -10.81
N LYS A 17 -4.25 2.84 -9.97
CA LYS A 17 -4.40 2.92 -8.51
C LYS A 17 -5.02 4.26 -8.10
N PHE A 18 -4.56 5.36 -8.67
CA PHE A 18 -5.07 6.70 -8.35
C PHE A 18 -6.57 6.83 -8.69
N ILE A 19 -6.99 6.44 -9.89
CA ILE A 19 -8.39 6.55 -10.32
C ILE A 19 -9.32 5.71 -9.46
N TYR A 20 -8.92 4.49 -9.10
CA TYR A 20 -9.73 3.61 -8.25
C TYR A 20 -9.82 4.06 -6.79
N LEU A 21 -8.83 4.82 -6.29
CA LEU A 21 -8.84 5.40 -4.95
C LEU A 21 -9.50 6.79 -4.90
N LEU A 22 -9.66 7.44 -6.05
CA LEU A 22 -10.24 8.77 -6.20
C LEU A 22 -11.60 8.94 -5.49
N PRO A 23 -12.55 7.99 -5.53
CA PRO A 23 -13.83 8.15 -4.85
C PRO A 23 -13.70 8.34 -3.33
N GLY A 24 -12.80 7.59 -2.69
CA GLY A 24 -12.53 7.75 -1.26
C GLY A 24 -11.88 9.09 -0.93
N PHE A 25 -10.97 9.56 -1.80
CA PHE A 25 -10.32 10.86 -1.66
C PHE A 25 -11.31 12.03 -1.85
N LEU A 26 -12.22 11.93 -2.83
CA LEU A 26 -13.27 12.93 -3.04
C LEU A 26 -14.23 12.99 -1.84
N LEU A 27 -14.64 11.83 -1.30
CA LEU A 27 -15.48 11.77 -0.11
C LEU A 27 -14.81 12.47 1.08
N PHE A 28 -13.50 12.25 1.25
CA PHE A 28 -12.72 12.91 2.30
C PHE A 28 -12.72 14.44 2.15
N LEU A 29 -12.48 14.96 0.93
CA LEU A 29 -12.49 16.41 0.67
C LEU A 29 -13.88 17.02 0.89
N ILE A 30 -14.93 16.36 0.43
CA ILE A 30 -16.31 16.80 0.64
C ILE A 30 -16.63 16.83 2.14
N GLY A 31 -16.23 15.79 2.87
CA GLY A 31 -16.41 15.68 4.31
C GLY A 31 -15.76 16.83 5.08
N LEU A 32 -14.52 17.18 4.72
CA LEU A 32 -13.82 18.33 5.28
C LEU A 32 -14.52 19.65 4.96
N TYR A 33 -14.99 19.83 3.72
CA TYR A 33 -15.67 21.04 3.29
C TYR A 33 -17.02 21.24 4.00
N LEU A 34 -17.77 20.16 4.23
CA LEU A 34 -19.07 20.20 4.89
C LEU A 34 -18.98 20.22 6.43
N GLY A 35 -17.79 20.09 7.00
CA GLY A 35 -17.59 20.10 8.46
C GLY A 35 -18.19 18.88 9.17
N TRP A 36 -18.30 17.75 8.49
CA TRP A 36 -18.76 16.49 9.10
C TRP A 36 -17.79 16.04 10.20
N ASP A 37 -18.32 15.43 11.28
CA ASP A 37 -17.46 14.87 12.32
C ASP A 37 -16.60 13.75 11.71
N THR A 38 -15.29 13.86 11.90
CA THR A 38 -14.28 12.87 11.50
C THR A 38 -14.69 11.43 11.78
N LYS A 39 -15.38 11.17 12.89
CA LYS A 39 -15.84 9.82 13.26
C LYS A 39 -16.89 9.25 12.32
N GLU A 40 -17.76 10.09 11.78
CA GLU A 40 -18.87 9.67 10.90
C GLU A 40 -18.38 9.34 9.48
N ILE A 41 -17.31 10.02 9.03
CA ILE A 41 -16.79 9.87 7.67
C ILE A 41 -15.69 8.80 7.56
N ILE A 42 -14.98 8.52 8.66
CA ILE A 42 -13.85 7.57 8.65
C ILE A 42 -14.28 6.20 8.14
N ILE A 43 -15.40 5.66 8.62
CA ILE A 43 -15.88 4.33 8.22
C ILE A 43 -16.16 4.26 6.71
N PRO A 44 -16.99 5.15 6.12
CA PRO A 44 -17.26 5.11 4.68
C PRO A 44 -16.03 5.42 3.82
N ILE A 45 -15.12 6.29 4.26
CA ILE A 45 -13.83 6.53 3.56
C ILE A 45 -13.01 5.25 3.54
N CYS A 46 -12.81 4.61 4.70
CA CYS A 46 -12.07 3.37 4.80
C CYS A 46 -12.69 2.27 3.92
N ALA A 47 -14.01 2.14 3.91
CA ALA A 47 -14.70 1.18 3.06
C ALA A 47 -14.47 1.46 1.56
N LEU A 48 -14.58 2.71 1.12
CA LEU A 48 -14.35 3.08 -0.29
C LEU A 48 -12.90 2.89 -0.71
N LEU A 49 -11.94 3.27 0.13
CA LEU A 49 -10.51 3.06 -0.14
C LEU A 49 -10.19 1.56 -0.20
N PHE A 50 -10.77 0.77 0.69
CA PHE A 50 -10.60 -0.69 0.72
C PHE A 50 -11.15 -1.33 -0.58
N VAL A 51 -12.39 -1.01 -0.96
CA VAL A 51 -12.99 -1.53 -2.20
C VAL A 51 -12.23 -1.04 -3.44
N GLY A 52 -11.89 0.25 -3.50
CA GLY A 52 -11.12 0.84 -4.58
C GLY A 52 -9.75 0.17 -4.75
N TYR A 53 -9.06 -0.07 -3.64
CA TYR A 53 -7.79 -0.80 -3.64
C TYR A 53 -7.93 -2.19 -4.28
N PHE A 54 -8.95 -2.98 -3.91
CA PHE A 54 -9.16 -4.30 -4.51
C PHE A 54 -9.50 -4.25 -5.99
N LEU A 55 -10.39 -3.34 -6.38
CA LEU A 55 -10.73 -3.19 -7.79
C LEU A 55 -9.50 -2.79 -8.61
N SER A 56 -8.65 -1.90 -8.07
CA SER A 56 -7.40 -1.50 -8.71
C SER A 56 -6.45 -2.67 -8.97
N ILE A 57 -6.47 -3.67 -8.09
CA ILE A 57 -5.62 -4.84 -8.20
C ILE A 57 -6.05 -5.70 -9.40
N ILE A 58 -7.34 -6.05 -9.50
CA ILE A 58 -7.82 -6.82 -10.65
C ILE A 58 -7.69 -6.01 -11.94
N ALA A 59 -8.03 -4.73 -11.90
CA ALA A 59 -7.93 -3.82 -13.03
C ALA A 59 -6.52 -3.84 -13.65
N LYS A 60 -5.47 -3.79 -12.82
CA LYS A 60 -4.08 -3.92 -13.28
C LYS A 60 -3.82 -5.25 -13.99
N VAL A 61 -4.23 -6.37 -13.40
CA VAL A 61 -4.02 -7.69 -14.01
C VAL A 61 -4.80 -7.83 -15.31
N HIS A 62 -6.05 -7.36 -15.35
CA HIS A 62 -6.87 -7.38 -16.55
C HIS A 62 -6.25 -6.54 -17.67
N MET A 63 -5.65 -5.40 -17.35
CA MET A 63 -4.90 -4.58 -18.30
C MET A 63 -3.71 -5.32 -18.90
N ILE A 64 -2.93 -6.00 -18.07
CA ILE A 64 -1.75 -6.77 -18.51
C ILE A 64 -2.21 -7.86 -19.50
N ASN A 65 -3.29 -8.57 -19.19
CA ASN A 65 -3.81 -9.64 -20.04
C ASN A 65 -4.52 -9.15 -21.31
N ASN A 66 -4.86 -7.87 -21.40
CA ASN A 66 -5.48 -7.23 -22.56
C ASN A 66 -4.50 -6.28 -23.30
N ASN A 67 -3.30 -6.77 -23.63
CA ASN A 67 -2.30 -6.06 -24.42
C ASN A 67 -1.87 -4.71 -23.82
N GLU A 68 -1.82 -4.59 -22.49
CA GLU A 68 -1.34 -3.42 -21.74
C GLU A 68 -2.08 -2.09 -22.07
N ARG A 69 -3.32 -2.18 -22.56
CA ARG A 69 -4.14 -1.00 -22.90
C ARG A 69 -4.79 -0.42 -21.65
N LEU A 70 -4.40 0.80 -21.24
CA LEU A 70 -4.91 1.47 -20.04
C LEU A 70 -6.45 1.46 -19.92
N LEU A 71 -7.16 1.69 -21.03
CA LEU A 71 -8.64 1.70 -21.06
C LEU A 71 -9.27 0.39 -20.58
N SER A 72 -8.61 -0.75 -20.84
CA SER A 72 -9.12 -2.06 -20.40
C SER A 72 -9.11 -2.22 -18.88
N ALA A 73 -8.28 -1.45 -18.17
CA ALA A 73 -8.29 -1.42 -16.71
C ALA A 73 -9.57 -0.82 -16.14
N PHE A 74 -10.36 -0.09 -16.92
CA PHE A 74 -11.60 0.58 -16.48
C PHE A 74 -12.86 -0.11 -16.98
N ASP A 75 -12.76 -1.27 -17.63
CA ASP A 75 -13.93 -2.07 -17.99
C ASP A 75 -14.49 -2.79 -16.75
N ILE A 76 -15.28 -2.05 -15.98
CA ILE A 76 -15.90 -2.52 -14.73
C ILE A 76 -16.74 -3.78 -14.95
N LYS A 77 -17.42 -3.91 -16.10
CA LYS A 77 -18.26 -5.08 -16.40
C LYS A 77 -17.40 -6.35 -16.47
N SER A 78 -16.27 -6.28 -17.18
CA SER A 78 -15.32 -7.38 -17.28
C SER A 78 -14.66 -7.69 -15.92
N ILE A 79 -14.29 -6.67 -15.14
CA ILE A 79 -13.72 -6.85 -13.80
C ILE A 79 -14.70 -7.55 -12.85
N ILE A 80 -15.97 -7.13 -12.84
CA ILE A 80 -17.01 -7.79 -12.02
C ILE A 80 -17.22 -9.23 -12.47
N LYS A 81 -17.16 -9.51 -13.78
CA LYS A 81 -17.27 -10.89 -14.29
C LYS A 81 -16.12 -11.77 -13.78
N ILE A 82 -14.89 -11.24 -13.72
CA ILE A 82 -13.72 -11.93 -13.15
C ILE A 82 -13.94 -12.24 -11.66
N ILE A 83 -14.43 -11.26 -10.88
CA ILE A 83 -14.74 -11.48 -9.45
C ILE A 83 -15.79 -12.59 -9.29
N LYS A 84 -16.84 -12.56 -10.12
CA LYS A 84 -17.92 -13.55 -10.08
C LYS A 84 -17.43 -14.95 -10.47
N SER A 85 -16.55 -15.09 -11.44
CA SER A 85 -16.02 -16.40 -11.86
C SER A 85 -15.16 -17.06 -10.80
N VAL A 86 -14.36 -16.28 -10.07
CA VAL A 86 -13.54 -16.77 -8.95
C VAL A 86 -14.39 -17.08 -7.70
N GLY A 87 -15.53 -16.39 -7.58
CA GLY A 87 -16.41 -16.45 -6.42
C GLY A 87 -16.03 -15.41 -5.38
N VAL A 88 -17.02 -14.60 -4.98
CA VAL A 88 -16.83 -13.45 -4.07
C VAL A 88 -16.23 -13.88 -2.71
N ASN A 89 -16.63 -15.04 -2.18
CA ASN A 89 -16.11 -15.53 -0.90
C ASN A 89 -14.63 -15.93 -0.99
N THR A 90 -14.26 -16.68 -2.04
CA THR A 90 -12.88 -17.07 -2.32
C THR A 90 -12.01 -15.82 -2.52
N TYR A 91 -12.55 -14.85 -3.25
CA TYR A 91 -11.92 -13.56 -3.48
C TYR A 91 -11.67 -12.80 -2.16
N ILE A 92 -12.69 -12.60 -1.32
CA ILE A 92 -12.55 -11.91 -0.02
C ILE A 92 -11.53 -12.63 0.88
N LYS A 93 -11.61 -13.97 0.99
CA LYS A 93 -10.68 -14.76 1.81
C LYS A 93 -9.24 -14.56 1.36
N PHE A 94 -9.00 -14.66 0.05
CA PHE A 94 -7.68 -14.44 -0.52
C PHE A 94 -7.14 -13.05 -0.14
N TYR A 95 -7.96 -12.00 -0.19
CA TYR A 95 -7.51 -10.67 0.18
C TYR A 95 -7.28 -10.49 1.66
N LEU A 96 -8.09 -11.10 2.53
CA LEU A 96 -7.84 -11.12 3.96
C LEU A 96 -6.50 -11.81 4.28
N TYR A 97 -6.16 -12.89 3.57
CA TYR A 97 -4.85 -13.52 3.70
C TYR A 97 -3.74 -12.59 3.22
N LEU A 98 -3.89 -11.97 2.05
CA LEU A 98 -2.91 -11.02 1.53
C LEU A 98 -2.68 -9.85 2.51
N THR A 99 -3.74 -9.22 3.00
CA THR A 99 -3.64 -8.11 3.96
C THR A 99 -3.04 -8.58 5.28
N SER A 100 -3.40 -9.77 5.78
CA SER A 100 -2.79 -10.31 7.01
C SER A 100 -1.29 -10.54 6.88
N VAL A 101 -0.82 -11.07 5.74
CA VAL A 101 0.61 -11.26 5.47
C VAL A 101 1.31 -9.90 5.40
N ILE A 102 0.69 -8.91 4.73
CA ILE A 102 1.25 -7.55 4.63
C ILE A 102 1.36 -6.90 6.00
N ILE A 103 0.29 -6.95 6.81
CA ILE A 103 0.28 -6.40 8.17
C ILE A 103 1.30 -7.14 9.04
N GLY A 104 1.45 -8.45 8.89
CA GLY A 104 2.47 -9.24 9.58
C GLY A 104 3.89 -8.81 9.23
N VAL A 105 4.21 -8.68 7.94
CA VAL A 105 5.53 -8.22 7.48
C VAL A 105 5.80 -6.78 7.94
N ALA A 106 4.82 -5.88 7.79
CA ALA A 106 4.95 -4.49 8.21
C ALA A 106 5.13 -4.37 9.73
N SER A 107 4.33 -5.08 10.53
CA SER A 107 4.43 -5.03 12.00
C SER A 107 5.74 -5.60 12.51
N LEU A 108 6.21 -6.74 11.97
CA LEU A 108 7.53 -7.29 12.29
C LEU A 108 8.66 -6.33 11.94
N SER A 109 8.60 -5.69 10.77
CA SER A 109 9.62 -4.74 10.37
C SER A 109 9.66 -3.48 11.24
N LEU A 110 8.50 -2.91 11.60
CA LEU A 110 8.39 -1.79 12.52
C LEU A 110 8.91 -2.16 13.90
N PHE A 111 8.64 -3.39 14.35
CA PHE A 111 9.17 -3.92 15.61
C PHE A 111 10.69 -3.98 15.60
N PHE A 112 11.32 -4.55 14.57
CA PHE A 112 12.79 -4.58 14.46
C PHE A 112 13.39 -3.18 14.39
N ILE A 113 12.80 -2.28 13.60
CA ILE A 113 13.21 -0.88 13.54
C ILE A 113 13.15 -0.23 14.92
N SER A 114 12.07 -0.47 15.67
CA SER A 114 11.86 0.11 17.00
C SER A 114 12.84 -0.43 18.04
N ILE A 115 13.20 -1.72 17.95
CA ILE A 115 14.24 -2.31 18.81
C ILE A 115 15.60 -1.67 18.49
N ILE A 116 15.95 -1.58 17.21
CA ILE A 116 17.24 -1.03 16.79
C ILE A 116 17.34 0.44 17.20
N SER A 117 16.30 1.23 16.99
CA SER A 117 16.28 2.64 17.41
C SER A 117 16.39 2.79 18.92
N TRP A 118 15.69 1.96 19.69
CA TRP A 118 15.78 1.95 21.16
C TRP A 118 17.18 1.59 21.66
N LEU A 119 17.82 0.57 21.08
CA LEU A 119 19.19 0.18 21.42
C LEU A 119 20.20 1.29 21.11
N ILE A 120 20.04 1.98 19.97
CA ILE A 120 20.89 3.12 19.60
C ILE A 120 20.72 4.26 20.62
N ILE A 121 19.49 4.60 21.01
CA ILE A 121 19.22 5.64 22.01
C ILE A 121 19.85 5.28 23.36
N LEU A 122 19.73 4.03 23.80
CA LEU A 122 20.35 3.57 25.04
C LEU A 122 21.88 3.69 24.99
N PHE A 123 22.50 3.24 23.90
CA PHE A 123 23.95 3.29 23.73
C PHE A 123 24.47 4.74 23.75
N ILE A 124 23.77 5.65 23.06
CA ILE A 124 24.10 7.07 23.04
C ILE A 124 23.95 7.69 24.43
N ASN A 125 22.86 7.40 25.14
CA ASN A 125 22.67 7.90 26.50
C ASN A 125 23.82 7.46 27.41
N ILE A 126 24.20 6.18 27.38
CA ILE A 126 25.31 5.65 28.20
C ILE A 126 26.64 6.39 27.92
N ILE A 127 26.92 6.76 26.67
CA ILE A 127 28.19 7.41 26.29
C ILE A 127 28.17 8.92 26.56
N PHE A 128 27.03 9.60 26.38
CA PHE A 128 26.95 11.06 26.34
C PHE A 128 26.25 11.71 27.55
N PHE A 129 26.10 10.97 28.66
CA PHE A 129 25.27 11.31 29.83
C PHE A 129 25.56 12.65 30.55
N SER A 130 26.41 13.56 30.03
CA SER A 130 26.76 14.79 30.76
C SER A 130 26.80 16.11 30.00
N LYS A 131 26.72 16.21 28.65
CA LYS A 131 26.95 17.52 27.99
C LYS A 131 26.17 17.88 26.72
N TYR A 132 25.38 16.99 26.11
CA TYR A 132 24.94 17.18 24.71
C TYR A 132 23.46 16.90 24.41
N TYR A 133 22.55 17.28 25.32
CA TYR A 133 21.10 17.09 25.14
C TYR A 133 20.52 17.71 23.85
N LEU A 134 21.09 18.82 23.35
CA LEU A 134 20.65 19.49 22.12
C LEU A 134 20.86 18.65 20.84
N TYR A 135 21.75 17.65 20.85
CA TYR A 135 22.00 16.80 19.68
C TYR A 135 21.05 15.59 19.58
N ILE A 136 20.29 15.31 20.66
CA ILE A 136 19.39 14.16 20.73
C ILE A 136 18.26 14.28 19.71
N ASP A 137 17.66 15.48 19.57
CA ASP A 137 16.55 15.70 18.63
C ASP A 137 16.97 15.48 17.16
N SER A 138 18.16 15.96 16.78
CA SER A 138 18.70 15.76 15.43
C SER A 138 18.99 14.28 15.12
N LEU A 139 19.39 13.51 16.12
CA LEU A 139 19.62 12.06 16.01
C LEU A 139 18.31 11.27 15.90
N VAL A 140 17.28 11.66 16.65
CA VAL A 140 15.94 11.05 16.54
C VAL A 140 15.38 11.25 15.14
N ILE A 141 15.52 12.46 14.57
CA ILE A 141 15.11 12.75 13.20
C ILE A 141 15.90 11.88 12.20
N LEU A 142 17.21 11.75 12.36
CA LEU A 142 18.03 10.89 11.50
C LEU A 142 17.59 9.42 11.54
N ILE A 143 17.30 8.88 12.74
CA ILE A 143 16.80 7.51 12.92
C ILE A 143 15.42 7.35 12.26
N PHE A 144 14.54 8.34 12.38
CA PHE A 144 13.25 8.35 11.70
C PHE A 144 13.41 8.35 10.17
N VAL A 145 14.33 9.13 9.64
CA VAL A 145 14.62 9.15 8.19
C VAL A 145 15.22 7.82 7.73
N LEU A 146 16.19 7.25 8.44
CA LEU A 146 16.79 5.97 8.08
C LEU A 146 15.78 4.81 8.12
N SER A 147 14.89 4.81 9.12
CA SER A 147 13.84 3.80 9.22
C SER A 147 12.77 3.93 8.13
N THR A 148 12.38 5.14 7.76
CA THR A 148 11.49 5.36 6.60
C THR A 148 12.14 4.94 5.29
N LEU A 149 13.43 5.24 5.09
CA LEU A 149 14.18 4.75 3.94
C LEU A 149 14.25 3.21 3.91
N PHE A 150 14.51 2.57 5.05
CA PHE A 150 14.47 1.10 5.16
C PHE A 150 13.10 0.55 4.76
N GLY A 151 12.02 1.16 5.23
CA GLY A 151 10.66 0.77 4.86
C GLY A 151 10.41 0.87 3.35
N ILE A 152 10.86 1.95 2.72
CA ILE A 152 10.71 2.18 1.28
C ILE A 152 11.57 1.19 0.47
N PHE A 153 12.82 0.92 0.88
CA PHE A 153 13.74 0.12 0.07
C PHE A 153 13.63 -1.39 0.29
N ILE A 154 13.11 -1.85 1.43
CA ILE A 154 13.04 -3.29 1.74
C ILE A 154 11.59 -3.78 1.79
N LEU A 155 10.71 -3.09 2.51
CA LEU A 155 9.34 -3.57 2.69
C LEU A 155 8.50 -3.36 1.44
N LEU A 156 8.64 -2.22 0.78
CA LEU A 156 7.86 -1.91 -0.41
C LEU A 156 8.13 -2.90 -1.56
N PRO A 157 9.40 -3.30 -1.87
CA PRO A 157 9.64 -4.35 -2.86
C PRO A 157 9.07 -5.71 -2.46
N ILE A 158 9.21 -6.13 -1.20
CA ILE A 158 8.63 -7.40 -0.71
C ILE A 158 7.10 -7.38 -0.88
N TYR A 159 6.47 -6.28 -0.49
CA TYR A 159 5.03 -6.05 -0.67
C TYR A 159 4.61 -6.17 -2.14
N THR A 160 5.30 -5.48 -3.05
CA THR A 160 4.96 -5.51 -4.48
C THR A 160 5.13 -6.90 -5.10
N ILE A 161 6.15 -7.66 -4.69
CA ILE A 161 6.35 -9.05 -5.12
C ILE A 161 5.19 -9.93 -4.63
N LEU A 162 4.84 -9.86 -3.34
CA LEU A 162 3.74 -10.64 -2.78
C LEU A 162 2.40 -10.27 -3.44
N GLU A 163 2.13 -8.97 -3.62
CA GLU A 163 0.95 -8.47 -4.35
C GLU A 163 0.91 -9.06 -5.78
N SER A 164 2.02 -9.02 -6.52
CA SER A 164 2.06 -9.53 -7.90
C SER A 164 1.80 -11.04 -8.01
N ARG A 165 2.38 -11.85 -7.11
CA ARG A 165 2.21 -13.32 -7.13
C ARG A 165 0.79 -13.72 -6.78
N ALA A 166 0.26 -13.10 -5.74
CA ALA A 166 -1.06 -13.42 -5.25
C ALA A 166 -2.11 -13.06 -6.32
N THR A 167 -1.92 -11.95 -7.03
CA THR A 167 -2.86 -11.48 -8.06
C THR A 167 -2.80 -12.31 -9.34
N SER A 168 -1.62 -12.80 -9.70
CA SER A 168 -1.47 -13.84 -10.73
C SER A 168 -2.20 -15.13 -10.34
N SER A 169 -2.15 -15.54 -9.07
CA SER A 169 -2.87 -16.73 -8.59
C SER A 169 -4.39 -16.61 -8.76
N ILE A 170 -4.99 -15.43 -8.52
CA ILE A 170 -6.43 -15.23 -8.76
C ILE A 170 -6.78 -15.44 -10.23
N TYR A 171 -5.93 -14.96 -11.14
CA TYR A 171 -6.20 -15.07 -12.57
C TYR A 171 -6.03 -16.49 -13.10
N ASN A 172 -5.14 -17.28 -12.49
CA ASN A 172 -4.96 -18.70 -12.81
C ASN A 172 -6.08 -19.60 -12.24
N LEU A 173 -6.87 -19.09 -11.28
CA LEU A 173 -8.05 -19.79 -10.74
C LEU A 173 -9.31 -19.59 -11.59
N ARG A 174 -9.27 -18.70 -12.58
CA ARG A 174 -10.30 -18.57 -13.62
C ARG A 174 -10.23 -19.75 -14.58
#